data_AF-A0A7C7J2L3-F1
#
_entry.id   AF-A0A7C7J2L3-F1
#
_cell.length_a   1.000
_cell.length_b   1.000
_cell.length_c   1.000
_cell.angle_alpha   90.00
_cell.angle_beta   90.00
_cell.angle_gamma   90.00
#
_symmetry.space_group_name_H-M   'P 1'
#
loop_
_entity.id
_entity.type
_entity.pdbx_description
1 polymer ?
#
loop_
_entity_poly.entity_id
_entity_poly.type
_entity_poly.pdbx_seq_one_letter_code
_entity_poly.pdbx_strand_id
1 'polypeptide(L)'
;VKPHVRLSVAALGKYNWSGWQGYGTVYQDGALWFNEGYIDQLMPMHYHWYTADGFYGMLEGDCPECWGQFIQPGISAGRLFTSGPGSYILEDYNVWNNHGSIVETCRSIPWIDGFQFFSYGSWRDRNYWSSAGNSFFNWKSKIRPIPGNSQAPAISPALILTPIDSLTHDLTVVPSDPSQNAWFILYRSTGEELDPAQAEIVDIHFTKEPFTIRSVFQTTQDSIMLYGVTQADRFWNETALSSIVVASTVPMPDKPNLYRNYPNPFNDTTTIPYSVSYPAQIKIDVSTLLGQHMVTLVDHAEIPGYHHIQWNGRNGDGLESSSGIYLVQMKMGSNVIKSRKLCLIK
;
A
#
# COMPACT_ATOMS: atom_id res chain seq x y z
N VAL A 1 26.82 14.27 16.28
CA VAL A 1 25.76 14.50 15.26
C VAL A 1 24.67 13.46 15.49
N LYS A 2 23.38 13.84 15.37
CA LYS A 2 22.25 12.91 15.53
C LYS A 2 21.83 12.42 14.12
N PRO A 3 22.26 11.22 13.66
CA PRO A 3 22.09 10.80 12.26
C PRO A 3 20.64 10.55 11.83
N HIS A 4 19.70 10.54 12.78
CA HIS A 4 18.27 10.35 12.56
C HIS A 4 17.51 11.69 12.44
N VAL A 5 18.19 12.82 12.57
CA VAL A 5 17.60 14.15 12.41
C VAL A 5 17.78 14.58 10.97
N ARG A 6 16.67 14.92 10.29
CA ARG A 6 16.68 15.46 8.94
C ARG A 6 16.81 16.99 8.95
N LEU A 7 17.57 17.52 8.00
CA LEU A 7 17.68 18.94 7.72
C LEU A 7 16.72 19.31 6.58
N SER A 8 15.86 20.29 6.84
CA SER A 8 14.87 20.80 5.89
C SER A 8 14.99 22.31 5.76
N VAL A 9 14.72 22.84 4.57
CA VAL A 9 14.73 24.28 4.28
C VAL A 9 13.39 24.71 3.68
N ALA A 10 12.86 25.81 4.24
CA ALA A 10 11.74 26.55 3.65
C ALA A 10 12.27 27.62 2.67
N ALA A 11 12.24 27.32 1.37
CA ALA A 11 12.70 28.22 0.31
C ALA A 11 11.55 29.04 -0.29
N LEU A 12 11.84 30.12 -1.02
CA LEU A 12 10.81 30.82 -1.81
C LEU A 12 10.19 29.89 -2.86
N GLY A 13 8.86 29.95 -3.00
CA GLY A 13 8.10 29.08 -3.91
C GLY A 13 8.38 29.30 -5.40
N LYS A 14 8.80 30.51 -5.79
CA LYS A 14 9.37 30.78 -7.12
C LYS A 14 10.88 30.57 -7.05
N TYR A 15 11.41 29.57 -7.75
CA TYR A 15 12.83 29.26 -7.67
C TYR A 15 13.68 30.24 -8.47
N ASN A 16 13.59 30.19 -9.80
CA ASN A 16 14.43 30.99 -10.72
C ASN A 16 13.61 31.58 -11.87
N TRP A 17 12.39 32.04 -11.58
CA TRP A 17 11.50 32.62 -12.59
C TRP A 17 10.64 33.74 -12.00
N SER A 18 10.33 34.71 -12.86
CA SER A 18 9.42 35.88 -12.67
C SER A 18 9.50 36.66 -11.33
N GLY A 19 9.77 37.96 -11.40
CA GLY A 19 9.61 38.88 -10.26
C GLY A 19 10.53 38.56 -9.08
N TRP A 20 9.98 38.57 -7.86
CA TRP A 20 10.70 38.22 -6.63
C TRP A 20 10.83 36.71 -6.49
N GLN A 21 12.07 36.20 -6.49
CA GLN A 21 12.36 34.77 -6.56
C GLN A 21 13.57 34.35 -5.71
N GLY A 22 13.70 33.04 -5.45
CA GLY A 22 14.75 32.44 -4.62
C GLY A 22 16.16 32.69 -5.12
N TYR A 23 16.50 32.14 -6.28
CA TYR A 23 17.84 32.09 -6.87
C TYR A 23 18.56 33.43 -7.00
N GLY A 24 17.93 34.43 -7.63
CA GLY A 24 18.58 35.69 -8.03
C GLY A 24 18.13 36.93 -7.27
N THR A 25 17.04 36.87 -6.48
CA THR A 25 16.62 38.02 -5.65
C THR A 25 17.13 37.92 -4.23
N VAL A 26 17.04 36.73 -3.62
CA VAL A 26 17.45 36.48 -2.22
C VAL A 26 18.55 35.43 -2.09
N TYR A 27 19.12 34.98 -3.21
CA TYR A 27 20.24 34.03 -3.26
C TYR A 27 19.96 32.69 -2.56
N GLN A 28 18.70 32.24 -2.61
CA GLN A 28 18.28 30.91 -2.17
C GLN A 28 18.34 29.93 -3.34
N ASP A 29 19.50 29.31 -3.54
CA ASP A 29 19.66 28.26 -4.55
C ASP A 29 19.14 26.89 -4.03
N GLY A 30 17.82 26.81 -3.83
CA GLY A 30 17.16 25.64 -3.25
C GLY A 30 17.38 24.36 -4.07
N ALA A 31 17.44 24.46 -5.41
CA ALA A 31 17.68 23.30 -6.26
C ALA A 31 19.11 22.77 -6.12
N LEU A 32 20.13 23.65 -6.04
CA LEU A 32 21.50 23.23 -5.76
C LEU A 32 21.59 22.51 -4.42
N TRP A 33 21.02 23.10 -3.35
CA TRP A 33 21.07 22.50 -2.01
C TRP A 33 20.42 21.11 -1.98
N PHE A 34 19.30 20.98 -2.67
CA PHE A 34 18.57 19.72 -2.78
C PHE A 34 19.30 18.69 -3.66
N ASN A 35 19.87 19.08 -4.79
CA ASN A 35 20.54 18.17 -5.73
C ASN A 35 21.89 17.68 -5.21
N GLU A 36 22.66 18.54 -4.55
CA GLU A 36 23.99 18.22 -4.01
C GLU A 36 23.91 17.56 -2.61
N GLY A 37 22.75 17.57 -1.97
CA GLY A 37 22.54 16.91 -0.68
C GLY A 37 23.02 17.69 0.53
N TYR A 38 22.99 19.02 0.45
CA TYR A 38 23.14 19.87 1.63
C TYR A 38 21.92 19.82 2.54
N ILE A 39 20.77 19.36 2.05
CA ILE A 39 19.51 19.20 2.78
C ILE A 39 18.88 17.83 2.48
N ASP A 40 18.14 17.29 3.45
CA ASP A 40 17.40 16.03 3.31
C ASP A 40 16.00 16.26 2.69
N GLN A 41 15.46 17.47 2.90
CA GLN A 41 14.15 17.87 2.44
C GLN A 41 14.15 19.30 1.92
N LEU A 42 13.50 19.52 0.78
CA LEU A 42 13.19 20.86 0.26
C LEU A 42 11.69 21.13 0.41
N MET A 43 11.34 22.29 0.98
CA MET A 43 9.98 22.78 1.02
C MET A 43 9.89 24.20 0.46
N PRO A 44 9.40 24.38 -0.76
CA PRO A 44 9.16 25.72 -1.27
C PRO A 44 7.81 26.29 -0.78
N MET A 45 7.84 27.56 -0.39
CA MET A 45 6.69 28.33 0.09
C MET A 45 5.87 28.86 -1.11
N HIS A 46 4.90 28.08 -1.57
CA HIS A 46 4.09 28.35 -2.76
C HIS A 46 2.96 29.37 -2.51
N TYR A 47 3.31 30.54 -1.98
CA TYR A 47 2.35 31.56 -1.54
C TYR A 47 1.88 32.50 -2.67
N HIS A 48 2.07 32.11 -3.93
CA HIS A 48 1.59 32.85 -5.09
C HIS A 48 0.46 32.12 -5.83
N TRP A 49 0.21 30.86 -5.45
CA TRP A 49 -0.76 29.99 -6.11
C TRP A 49 -1.85 29.61 -5.12
N TYR A 50 -3.08 29.52 -5.62
CA TYR A 50 -4.29 29.25 -4.81
C TYR A 50 -5.31 28.38 -5.56
N THR A 51 -4.92 27.79 -6.69
CA THR A 51 -5.74 26.87 -7.50
C THR A 51 -4.98 25.58 -7.74
N ALA A 52 -5.71 24.48 -7.98
CA ALA A 52 -5.15 23.20 -8.40
C ALA A 52 -4.23 23.35 -9.62
N ASP A 53 -4.74 23.94 -10.70
CA ASP A 53 -3.98 24.14 -11.95
C ASP A 53 -2.70 24.97 -11.73
N GLY A 54 -2.76 25.99 -10.87
CA GLY A 54 -1.58 26.80 -10.55
C GLY A 54 -0.50 26.01 -9.81
N PHE A 55 -0.91 25.10 -8.90
CA PHE A 55 0.02 24.20 -8.24
C PHE A 55 0.61 23.19 -9.23
N TYR A 56 -0.21 22.58 -10.09
CA TYR A 56 0.29 21.67 -11.12
C TYR A 56 1.30 22.37 -12.05
N GLY A 57 0.96 23.56 -12.54
CA GLY A 57 1.81 24.38 -13.39
C GLY A 57 3.18 24.66 -12.78
N MET A 58 3.23 25.22 -11.57
CA MET A 58 4.51 25.57 -10.94
C MET A 58 5.33 24.36 -10.44
N LEU A 59 4.73 23.18 -10.32
CA LEU A 59 5.44 21.96 -9.97
C LEU A 59 5.97 21.25 -11.22
N GLU A 60 5.14 21.07 -12.25
CA GLU A 60 5.43 20.24 -13.43
C GLU A 60 4.93 20.84 -14.76
N GLY A 61 3.84 21.60 -14.77
CA GLY A 61 3.14 21.96 -16.03
C GLY A 61 3.73 23.14 -16.80
N ASP A 62 4.23 24.17 -16.11
CA ASP A 62 4.61 25.46 -16.69
C ASP A 62 6.12 25.57 -16.98
N CYS A 63 6.79 24.44 -17.24
CA CYS A 63 8.22 24.45 -17.51
C CYS A 63 8.57 25.37 -18.71
N PRO A 64 9.64 26.18 -18.64
CA PRO A 64 10.74 26.10 -17.68
C PRO A 64 10.52 26.83 -16.34
N GLU A 65 9.32 27.35 -16.08
CA GLU A 65 8.93 28.03 -14.84
C GLU A 65 8.30 27.06 -13.83
N CYS A 66 8.88 25.86 -13.72
CA CYS A 66 8.39 24.76 -12.88
C CYS A 66 9.52 24.22 -11.99
N TRP A 67 9.21 23.68 -10.82
CA TRP A 67 10.20 23.04 -9.95
C TRP A 67 10.80 21.78 -10.56
N GLY A 68 9.96 20.93 -11.17
CA GLY A 68 10.32 19.62 -11.70
C GLY A 68 11.55 19.65 -12.60
N GLN A 69 11.75 20.71 -13.40
CA GLN A 69 12.91 20.86 -14.26
C GLN A 69 14.25 20.93 -13.48
N PHE A 70 14.26 21.48 -12.27
CA PHE A 70 15.50 21.84 -11.56
C PHE A 70 15.94 20.83 -10.51
N ILE A 71 15.07 19.93 -10.05
CA ILE A 71 15.31 19.11 -8.85
C ILE A 71 15.42 17.59 -9.09
N GLN A 72 15.38 17.16 -10.35
CA GLN A 72 15.45 15.72 -10.70
C GLN A 72 16.64 14.97 -10.10
N PRO A 73 17.87 15.54 -10.03
CA PRO A 73 18.98 14.87 -9.36
C PRO A 73 18.70 14.57 -7.89
N GLY A 74 18.12 15.52 -7.14
CA GLY A 74 17.76 15.33 -5.74
C GLY A 74 16.63 14.33 -5.53
N ILE A 75 15.63 14.32 -6.43
CA ILE A 75 14.56 13.30 -6.45
C ILE A 75 15.18 11.92 -6.66
N SER A 76 16.06 11.79 -7.65
CA SER A 76 16.75 10.53 -7.98
C SER A 76 17.65 10.04 -6.84
N ALA A 77 18.15 10.95 -6.01
CA ALA A 77 18.89 10.64 -4.79
C ALA A 77 17.99 10.26 -3.59
N GLY A 78 16.66 10.23 -3.75
CA GLY A 78 15.71 9.83 -2.73
C GLY A 78 15.41 10.89 -1.66
N ARG A 79 15.76 12.16 -1.91
CA ARG A 79 15.49 13.27 -0.98
C ARG A 79 14.02 13.69 -1.03
N LEU A 80 13.54 14.29 0.06
CA LEU A 80 12.12 14.56 0.25
C LEU A 80 11.73 15.93 -0.31
N PHE A 81 10.62 15.99 -1.04
CA PHE A 81 10.04 17.26 -1.45
C PHE A 81 8.65 17.43 -0.87
N THR A 82 8.38 18.56 -0.24
CA THR A 82 7.03 18.90 0.24
C THR A 82 6.55 20.21 -0.37
N SER A 83 5.27 20.26 -0.69
CA SER A 83 4.61 21.47 -1.17
C SER A 83 4.23 22.35 0.02
N GLY A 84 4.52 23.66 -0.04
CA GLY A 84 4.14 24.61 1.01
C GLY A 84 2.98 25.55 0.65
N PRO A 85 1.70 25.11 0.62
CA PRO A 85 0.57 26.02 0.40
C PRO A 85 0.42 27.06 1.52
N GLY A 86 0.25 28.32 1.13
CA GLY A 86 -0.08 29.41 2.04
C GLY A 86 -1.58 29.50 2.25
N SER A 87 -2.11 28.91 3.31
CA SER A 87 -3.54 28.96 3.65
C SER A 87 -4.10 30.37 3.78
N TYR A 88 -3.27 31.34 4.20
CA TYR A 88 -3.67 32.75 4.25
C TYR A 88 -3.94 33.32 2.84
N ILE A 89 -3.24 32.85 1.80
CA ILE A 89 -3.52 33.25 0.42
C ILE A 89 -4.89 32.74 0.00
N LEU A 90 -5.22 31.49 0.35
CA LEU A 90 -6.55 30.94 0.05
C LEU A 90 -7.65 31.73 0.78
N GLU A 91 -7.36 32.25 1.96
CA GLU A 91 -8.25 33.15 2.69
C GLU A 91 -8.38 34.53 2.01
N ASP A 92 -7.27 35.18 1.67
CA ASP A 92 -7.25 36.51 1.03
C ASP A 92 -8.01 36.54 -0.29
N TYR A 93 -7.95 35.44 -1.06
CA TYR A 93 -8.66 35.28 -2.32
C TYR A 93 -10.06 34.66 -2.17
N ASN A 94 -10.53 34.43 -0.94
CA ASN A 94 -11.84 33.83 -0.62
C ASN A 94 -12.07 32.45 -1.29
N VAL A 95 -11.02 31.63 -1.33
CA VAL A 95 -10.98 30.28 -1.93
C VAL A 95 -10.51 29.23 -0.93
N TRP A 96 -10.90 29.37 0.33
CA TRP A 96 -10.52 28.45 1.41
C TRP A 96 -10.80 26.97 1.09
N ASN A 97 -11.85 26.68 0.33
CA ASN A 97 -12.22 25.31 -0.01
C ASN A 97 -11.32 24.66 -1.08
N ASN A 98 -10.35 25.40 -1.65
CA ASN A 98 -9.39 24.86 -2.61
C ASN A 98 -8.30 23.98 -1.98
N HIS A 99 -8.19 23.90 -0.64
CA HIS A 99 -7.18 23.03 0.01
C HIS A 99 -7.25 21.59 -0.50
N GLY A 100 -8.44 21.01 -0.60
CA GLY A 100 -8.62 19.63 -1.05
C GLY A 100 -8.13 19.40 -2.48
N SER A 101 -8.55 20.23 -3.43
CA SER A 101 -8.12 20.09 -4.83
C SER A 101 -6.62 20.35 -5.03
N ILE A 102 -6.02 21.27 -4.25
CA ILE A 102 -4.57 21.50 -4.24
C ILE A 102 -3.83 20.27 -3.72
N VAL A 103 -4.30 19.68 -2.61
CA VAL A 103 -3.72 18.46 -2.03
C VAL A 103 -3.79 17.30 -3.02
N GLU A 104 -4.95 17.06 -3.64
CA GLU A 104 -5.10 15.99 -4.64
C GLU A 104 -4.22 16.22 -5.87
N THR A 105 -4.09 17.47 -6.31
CA THR A 105 -3.19 17.82 -7.43
C THR A 105 -1.73 17.48 -7.10
N CYS A 106 -1.26 17.87 -5.91
CA CYS A 106 0.11 17.57 -5.51
C CYS A 106 0.34 16.06 -5.34
N ARG A 107 -0.65 15.31 -4.85
CA ARG A 107 -0.59 13.84 -4.76
C ARG A 107 -0.46 13.17 -6.13
N SER A 108 -0.98 13.78 -7.19
CA SER A 108 -0.86 13.24 -8.54
C SER A 108 0.56 13.33 -9.12
N ILE A 109 1.46 14.09 -8.47
CA ILE A 109 2.84 14.29 -8.90
C ILE A 109 3.76 13.31 -8.13
N PRO A 110 4.37 12.31 -8.81
CA PRO A 110 4.98 11.15 -8.12
C PRO A 110 6.13 11.47 -7.14
N TRP A 111 6.81 12.60 -7.31
CA TRP A 111 7.96 12.98 -6.49
C TRP A 111 7.62 13.89 -5.30
N ILE A 112 6.34 14.19 -5.06
CA ILE A 112 5.90 14.98 -3.91
C ILE A 112 5.61 14.05 -2.73
N ASP A 113 6.32 14.27 -1.62
CA ASP A 113 6.24 13.45 -0.41
C ASP A 113 5.25 13.98 0.64
N GLY A 114 4.74 15.21 0.48
CA GLY A 114 3.75 15.76 1.41
C GLY A 114 3.62 17.28 1.39
N PHE A 115 3.20 17.84 2.52
CA PHE A 115 2.73 19.22 2.62
C PHE A 115 3.21 19.91 3.91
N GLN A 116 3.44 21.21 3.83
CA GLN A 116 3.66 22.08 4.99
C GLN A 116 2.84 23.37 4.84
N PHE A 117 1.66 23.41 5.47
CA PHE A 117 0.76 24.56 5.37
C PHE A 117 1.22 25.72 6.23
N PHE A 118 1.17 26.93 5.67
CA PHE A 118 1.35 28.16 6.43
C PHE A 118 0.02 28.93 6.54
N SER A 119 -0.56 29.13 7.73
CA SER A 119 -0.04 28.81 9.06
C SER A 119 -1.05 28.06 9.93
N TYR A 120 -0.54 27.46 11.03
CA TYR A 120 -1.34 26.90 12.11
C TYR A 120 -2.42 27.87 12.60
N GLY A 121 -2.11 29.18 12.68
CA GLY A 121 -3.04 30.21 13.11
C GLY A 121 -4.28 30.27 12.22
N SER A 122 -4.11 30.35 10.90
CA SER A 122 -5.22 30.37 9.93
C SER A 122 -6.11 29.13 10.06
N TRP A 123 -5.51 27.95 10.25
CA TRP A 123 -6.27 26.70 10.41
C TRP A 123 -7.04 26.65 11.73
N ARG A 124 -6.42 27.11 12.82
CA ARG A 124 -7.05 27.22 14.13
C ARG A 124 -8.23 28.19 14.08
N ASP A 125 -8.04 29.37 13.52
CA ASP A 125 -9.06 30.44 13.51
C ASP A 125 -10.28 30.04 12.64
N ARG A 126 -10.07 29.17 11.64
CA ARG A 126 -11.12 28.55 10.81
C ARG A 126 -11.69 27.24 11.36
N ASN A 127 -11.21 26.76 12.52
CA ASN A 127 -11.54 25.43 13.07
C ASN A 127 -11.39 24.28 12.03
N TYR A 128 -10.36 24.35 11.19
CA TYR A 128 -10.30 23.55 9.96
C TYR A 128 -9.73 22.13 10.14
N TRP A 129 -9.10 21.83 11.27
CA TRP A 129 -8.44 20.54 11.52
C TRP A 129 -9.36 19.33 11.36
N SER A 130 -10.57 19.36 11.93
CA SER A 130 -11.53 18.27 11.79
C SER A 130 -12.05 18.13 10.36
N SER A 131 -12.26 19.25 9.66
CA SER A 131 -12.68 19.23 8.26
C SER A 131 -11.60 18.64 7.35
N ALA A 132 -10.35 19.07 7.50
CA ALA A 132 -9.21 18.52 6.76
C ALA A 132 -8.99 17.04 7.07
N GLY A 133 -9.02 16.65 8.35
CA GLY A 133 -8.86 15.26 8.79
C GLY A 133 -9.96 14.32 8.28
N ASN A 134 -11.20 14.80 8.15
CA ASN A 134 -12.31 14.01 7.60
C ASN A 134 -12.43 14.08 6.07
N SER A 135 -11.58 14.88 5.39
CA SER A 135 -11.58 15.04 3.94
C SER A 135 -10.29 14.54 3.32
N PHE A 136 -9.35 15.42 2.99
CA PHE A 136 -8.12 15.09 2.27
C PHE A 136 -7.00 14.56 3.17
N PHE A 137 -7.17 14.52 4.50
CA PHE A 137 -6.24 13.85 5.44
C PHE A 137 -6.90 12.71 6.24
N ASN A 138 -7.85 12.03 5.61
CA ASN A 138 -8.54 10.87 6.17
C ASN A 138 -7.71 9.57 6.15
N TRP A 139 -6.58 9.54 5.44
CA TRP A 139 -5.67 8.40 5.39
C TRP A 139 -4.37 8.67 6.14
N LYS A 140 -3.89 7.67 6.87
CA LYS A 140 -2.57 7.72 7.51
C LYS A 140 -1.48 7.53 6.44
N SER A 141 -0.36 8.20 6.66
CA SER A 141 0.84 8.06 5.84
C SER A 141 2.06 7.97 6.76
N LYS A 142 3.14 7.41 6.23
CA LYS A 142 4.45 7.30 6.88
C LYS A 142 5.50 7.96 6.01
N ILE A 143 6.60 8.38 6.63
CA ILE A 143 7.72 8.98 5.92
C ILE A 143 8.66 7.88 5.40
N ARG A 144 9.33 8.12 4.27
CA ARG A 144 10.33 7.19 3.72
C ARG A 144 11.47 6.95 4.73
N PRO A 145 12.16 5.80 4.70
CA PRO A 145 13.36 5.55 5.51
C PRO A 145 14.47 6.57 5.27
N ILE A 146 15.37 6.74 6.25
CA ILE A 146 16.60 7.53 6.08
C ILE A 146 17.66 6.67 5.37
N PRO A 147 18.14 7.05 4.17
CA PRO A 147 19.12 6.26 3.42
C PRO A 147 20.43 6.04 4.20
N GLY A 148 21.09 4.91 3.94
CA GLY A 148 22.45 4.62 4.45
C GLY A 148 22.54 4.06 5.87
N ASN A 149 21.43 3.97 6.62
CA ASN A 149 21.37 3.29 7.92
C ASN A 149 20.57 1.99 7.80
N SER A 150 21.18 0.96 7.22
CA SER A 150 20.49 -0.28 6.81
C SER A 150 20.63 -1.41 7.82
N GLN A 151 20.01 -1.27 8.99
CA GLN A 151 19.67 -2.42 9.82
C GLN A 151 18.21 -2.30 10.23
N ALA A 152 17.31 -2.72 9.34
CA ALA A 152 15.95 -3.03 9.73
C ALA A 152 15.99 -3.98 10.95
N PRO A 153 15.06 -3.85 11.91
CA PRO A 153 15.01 -4.79 13.00
C PRO A 153 14.88 -6.21 12.42
N ALA A 154 15.66 -7.16 12.96
CA ALA A 154 15.80 -8.47 12.33
C ALA A 154 14.56 -9.38 12.53
N ILE A 155 13.72 -9.06 13.52
CA ILE A 155 12.60 -9.91 13.93
C ILE A 155 11.30 -9.12 13.77
N SER A 156 10.40 -9.65 12.95
CA SER A 156 9.05 -9.09 12.77
C SER A 156 8.23 -9.21 14.06
N PRO A 157 7.37 -8.22 14.37
CA PRO A 157 6.38 -8.35 15.43
C PRO A 157 5.38 -9.48 15.15
N ALA A 158 4.69 -9.94 16.19
CA ALA A 158 3.56 -10.85 16.04
C ALA A 158 2.25 -10.08 15.97
N LEU A 159 1.33 -10.55 15.13
CA LEU A 159 -0.02 -10.03 15.01
C LEU A 159 -1.01 -11.16 15.34
N ILE A 160 -1.93 -10.87 16.25
CA ILE A 160 -2.97 -11.80 16.69
C ILE A 160 -4.32 -11.18 16.37
N LEU A 161 -5.18 -11.94 15.70
CA LEU A 161 -6.56 -11.56 15.46
C LEU A 161 -7.47 -12.32 16.42
N THR A 162 -8.31 -11.57 17.16
CA THR A 162 -9.33 -12.12 18.06
C THR A 162 -10.71 -11.66 17.58
N PRO A 163 -11.55 -12.55 17.01
CA PRO A 163 -12.92 -12.19 16.64
C PRO A 163 -13.73 -11.84 17.89
N ILE A 164 -14.52 -10.77 17.81
CA ILE A 164 -15.49 -10.38 18.85
C ILE A 164 -16.90 -10.82 18.44
N ASP A 165 -17.26 -10.49 17.20
CA ASP A 165 -18.52 -10.88 16.55
C ASP A 165 -18.29 -11.03 15.04
N SER A 166 -19.37 -11.16 14.26
CA SER A 166 -19.29 -11.38 12.80
C SER A 166 -18.72 -10.21 11.99
N LEU A 167 -18.68 -9.01 12.57
CA LEU A 167 -18.24 -7.77 11.91
C LEU A 167 -17.10 -7.07 12.66
N THR A 168 -16.74 -7.53 13.85
CA THR A 168 -15.78 -6.86 14.73
C THR A 168 -14.71 -7.83 15.20
N HIS A 169 -13.46 -7.39 15.15
CA HIS A 169 -12.31 -8.14 15.63
C HIS A 169 -11.26 -7.21 16.22
N ASP A 170 -10.56 -7.72 17.22
CA ASP A 170 -9.43 -7.05 17.84
C ASP A 170 -8.12 -7.56 17.22
N LEU A 171 -7.24 -6.62 16.86
CA LEU A 171 -5.91 -6.86 16.33
C LEU A 171 -4.91 -6.50 17.42
N THR A 172 -4.28 -7.53 18.01
CA THR A 172 -3.27 -7.37 19.06
C THR A 172 -1.89 -7.50 18.45
N VAL A 173 -1.11 -6.43 18.54
CA VAL A 173 0.29 -6.38 18.12
C VAL A 173 1.16 -6.69 19.33
N VAL A 174 2.09 -7.63 19.17
CA VAL A 174 3.08 -7.99 20.18
C VAL A 174 4.47 -7.62 19.66
N PRO A 175 5.18 -6.67 20.32
CA PRO A 175 6.54 -6.28 19.98
C PRO A 175 7.51 -7.46 19.89
N SER A 176 8.43 -7.43 18.92
CA SER A 176 9.48 -8.44 18.83
C SER A 176 10.61 -8.24 19.86
N ASP A 177 10.80 -7.00 20.31
CA ASP A 177 11.76 -6.60 21.35
C ASP A 177 11.08 -5.66 22.36
N PRO A 178 10.69 -6.14 23.55
CA PRO A 178 10.04 -5.32 24.57
C PRO A 178 11.03 -4.43 25.35
N SER A 179 12.33 -4.47 25.05
CA SER A 179 13.33 -3.67 25.78
C SER A 179 13.31 -2.19 25.42
N GLN A 180 12.79 -1.83 24.24
CA GLN A 180 12.80 -0.47 23.71
C GLN A 180 11.51 -0.14 22.94
N ASN A 181 11.14 1.14 22.95
CA ASN A 181 10.01 1.60 22.14
C ASN A 181 10.36 1.54 20.66
N ALA A 182 9.40 1.13 19.85
CA ALA A 182 9.49 1.14 18.41
C ALA A 182 8.18 1.65 17.80
N TRP A 183 8.25 2.02 16.53
CA TRP A 183 7.05 2.33 15.75
C TRP A 183 6.49 1.03 15.17
N PHE A 184 5.17 0.85 15.25
CA PHE A 184 4.47 -0.26 14.62
C PHE A 184 3.53 0.30 13.56
N ILE A 185 3.59 -0.25 12.35
CA ILE A 185 2.73 0.17 11.25
C ILE A 185 1.82 -1.00 10.90
N LEU A 186 0.53 -0.84 11.17
CA LEU A 186 -0.49 -1.85 10.91
C LEU A 186 -1.10 -1.59 9.53
N TYR A 187 -0.98 -2.59 8.66
CA TYR A 187 -1.50 -2.56 7.30
C TYR A 187 -2.80 -3.33 7.17
N ARG A 188 -3.65 -2.90 6.23
CA ARG A 188 -4.85 -3.59 5.80
C ARG A 188 -4.95 -3.64 4.28
N SER A 189 -5.40 -4.78 3.76
CA SER A 189 -5.79 -4.95 2.36
C SER A 189 -7.14 -5.66 2.30
N THR A 190 -7.97 -5.24 1.36
CA THR A 190 -9.21 -5.93 0.96
C THR A 190 -8.99 -6.79 -0.29
N GLY A 191 -7.76 -6.87 -0.80
CA GLY A 191 -7.40 -7.64 -2.00
C GLY A 191 -6.89 -9.05 -1.68
N GLU A 192 -6.36 -9.71 -2.72
CA GLU A 192 -5.77 -11.06 -2.65
C GLU A 192 -4.37 -11.07 -1.99
N GLU A 193 -3.74 -9.91 -1.85
CA GLU A 193 -2.42 -9.81 -1.23
C GLU A 193 -2.33 -8.59 -0.32
N LEU A 194 -1.40 -8.66 0.64
CA LEU A 194 -1.07 -7.55 1.53
C LEU A 194 0.35 -7.07 1.22
N ASP A 195 0.45 -6.10 0.31
CA ASP A 195 1.69 -5.39 0.01
C ASP A 195 1.78 -4.08 0.82
N PRO A 196 2.69 -3.93 1.80
CA PRO A 196 2.86 -2.70 2.57
C PRO A 196 3.16 -1.43 1.76
N ALA A 197 3.58 -1.56 0.49
CA ALA A 197 3.78 -0.41 -0.40
C ALA A 197 2.46 0.17 -0.95
N GLN A 198 1.40 -0.63 -0.99
CA GLN A 198 0.08 -0.26 -1.55
C GLN A 198 -1.05 -0.35 -0.52
N ALA A 199 -0.84 -1.09 0.56
CA ALA A 199 -1.84 -1.34 1.59
C ALA A 199 -2.17 -0.08 2.39
N GLU A 200 -3.40 -0.02 2.88
CA GLU A 200 -3.84 1.02 3.77
C GLU A 200 -3.13 0.92 5.12
N ILE A 201 -2.65 2.05 5.64
CA ILE A 201 -2.15 2.12 7.02
C ILE A 201 -3.33 2.38 7.96
N VAL A 202 -3.70 1.36 8.73
CA VAL A 202 -4.78 1.44 9.72
C VAL A 202 -4.30 2.17 10.98
N ASP A 203 -3.08 1.90 11.42
CA ASP A 203 -2.50 2.59 12.56
C ASP A 203 -0.98 2.70 12.51
N ILE A 204 -0.48 3.73 13.19
CA ILE A 204 0.95 3.94 13.47
C ILE A 204 1.06 4.19 14.98
N HIS A 205 1.70 3.27 15.68
CA HIS A 205 1.74 3.26 17.14
C HIS A 205 3.18 3.27 17.67
N PHE A 206 3.49 4.07 18.68
CA PHE A 206 4.81 4.08 19.33
C PHE A 206 4.72 3.51 20.74
N THR A 207 5.30 2.33 20.94
CA THR A 207 5.26 1.63 22.23
C THR A 207 6.36 0.56 22.31
N LYS A 208 6.54 -0.02 23.49
CA LYS A 208 7.30 -1.26 23.73
C LYS A 208 6.44 -2.38 24.33
N GLU A 209 5.19 -2.05 24.65
CA GLU A 209 4.22 -2.96 25.24
C GLU A 209 3.24 -3.44 24.17
N PRO A 210 2.63 -4.63 24.32
CA PRO A 210 1.54 -5.06 23.47
C PRO A 210 0.38 -4.06 23.47
N PHE A 211 -0.26 -3.90 22.32
CA PHE A 211 -1.42 -3.03 22.17
C PHE A 211 -2.46 -3.66 21.24
N THR A 212 -3.72 -3.24 21.42
CA THR A 212 -4.86 -3.78 20.69
C THR A 212 -5.61 -2.66 19.99
N ILE A 213 -5.96 -2.91 18.73
CA ILE A 213 -6.78 -2.02 17.91
C ILE A 213 -8.04 -2.77 17.51
N ARG A 214 -9.19 -2.14 17.70
CA ARG A 214 -10.46 -2.66 17.21
C ARG A 214 -10.65 -2.30 15.75
N SER A 215 -10.92 -3.31 14.92
CA SER A 215 -11.32 -3.14 13.53
C SER A 215 -12.76 -3.61 13.33
N VAL A 216 -13.46 -2.94 12.42
CA VAL A 216 -14.85 -3.22 12.08
C VAL A 216 -14.98 -3.33 10.57
N PHE A 217 -15.66 -4.35 10.09
CA PHE A 217 -16.07 -4.45 8.69
C PHE A 217 -17.03 -3.30 8.37
N GLN A 218 -16.62 -2.42 7.46
CA GLN A 218 -17.44 -1.27 7.03
C GLN A 218 -18.50 -1.64 5.98
N THR A 219 -18.64 -2.92 5.63
CA THR A 219 -19.51 -3.40 4.55
C THR A 219 -20.50 -4.45 5.06
N THR A 220 -21.70 -4.46 4.49
CA THR A 220 -22.68 -5.56 4.61
C THR A 220 -22.42 -6.71 3.62
N GLN A 221 -21.36 -6.64 2.83
CA GLN A 221 -20.98 -7.67 1.85
C GLN A 221 -19.97 -8.67 2.41
N ASP A 222 -19.92 -9.83 1.76
CA ASP A 222 -18.88 -10.85 1.91
C ASP A 222 -17.52 -10.19 1.68
N SER A 223 -16.74 -10.08 2.75
CA SER A 223 -15.50 -9.33 2.78
C SER A 223 -14.44 -10.16 3.49
N ILE A 224 -13.26 -10.18 2.88
CA ILE A 224 -12.03 -10.70 3.48
C ILE A 224 -11.12 -9.49 3.71
N MET A 225 -10.52 -9.41 4.90
CA MET A 225 -9.51 -8.41 5.21
C MET A 225 -8.23 -9.11 5.64
N LEU A 226 -7.15 -8.75 4.96
CA LEU A 226 -5.80 -9.17 5.31
C LEU A 226 -5.17 -8.08 6.19
N TYR A 227 -4.56 -8.50 7.29
CA TYR A 227 -3.80 -7.62 8.17
C TYR A 227 -2.40 -8.14 8.39
N GLY A 228 -1.48 -7.21 8.54
CA GLY A 228 -0.07 -7.47 8.80
C GLY A 228 0.55 -6.25 9.44
N VAL A 229 1.60 -6.45 10.22
CA VAL A 229 2.26 -5.36 10.94
C VAL A 229 3.76 -5.45 10.76
N THR A 230 4.39 -4.29 10.59
CA THR A 230 5.85 -4.14 10.64
C THR A 230 6.24 -3.35 11.88
N GLN A 231 7.49 -3.50 12.29
CA GLN A 231 8.13 -2.64 13.27
C GLN A 231 9.18 -1.78 12.56
N ALA A 232 9.21 -0.48 12.85
CA ALA A 232 10.19 0.44 12.32
C ALA A 232 11.14 0.97 13.39
N ASP A 233 12.41 1.10 13.02
CA ASP A 233 13.42 1.75 13.84
C ASP A 233 13.29 3.28 13.83
N ARG A 234 14.21 3.97 14.50
CA ARG A 234 14.27 5.44 14.54
C ARG A 234 14.59 6.11 13.18
N PHE A 235 14.98 5.33 12.18
CA PHE A 235 15.29 5.75 10.82
C PHE A 235 14.17 5.38 9.84
N TRP A 236 13.04 4.85 10.36
CA TRP A 236 11.91 4.35 9.57
C TRP A 236 12.22 3.13 8.71
N ASN A 237 13.29 2.38 9.00
CA ASN A 237 13.50 1.08 8.38
C ASN A 237 12.57 0.06 9.03
N GLU A 238 11.76 -0.59 8.22
CA GLU A 238 10.79 -1.58 8.66
C GLU A 238 11.37 -3.00 8.63
N THR A 239 10.95 -3.82 9.60
CA THR A 239 11.09 -5.28 9.55
C THR A 239 10.42 -5.85 8.31
N ALA A 240 10.68 -7.14 8.02
CA ALA A 240 9.73 -7.91 7.21
C ALA A 240 8.32 -7.85 7.83
N LEU A 241 7.30 -8.00 6.99
CA LEU A 241 5.91 -8.08 7.44
C LEU A 241 5.72 -9.27 8.39
N SER A 242 4.87 -9.09 9.42
CA SER A 242 4.42 -10.21 10.25
C SER A 242 3.72 -11.29 9.43
N SER A 243 3.45 -12.45 10.05
CA SER A 243 2.44 -13.36 9.52
C SER A 243 1.13 -12.61 9.27
N ILE A 244 0.51 -12.88 8.12
CA ILE A 244 -0.77 -12.28 7.75
C ILE A 244 -1.87 -12.97 8.56
N VAL A 245 -2.71 -12.16 9.19
CA VAL A 245 -3.96 -12.63 9.82
C VAL A 245 -5.14 -12.22 8.95
N VAL A 246 -6.15 -13.08 8.89
CA VAL A 246 -7.28 -12.91 7.98
C VAL A 246 -8.56 -12.80 8.79
N ALA A 247 -9.27 -11.69 8.61
CA ALA A 247 -10.63 -11.53 9.08
C ALA A 247 -11.58 -11.84 7.92
N SER A 248 -12.73 -12.45 8.19
CA SER A 248 -13.75 -12.65 7.16
C SER A 248 -15.16 -12.61 7.72
N THR A 249 -16.06 -12.05 6.92
CA THR A 249 -17.52 -12.16 7.16
C THR A 249 -18.12 -13.43 6.58
N VAL A 250 -17.36 -14.20 5.79
CA VAL A 250 -17.78 -15.50 5.25
C VAL A 250 -17.13 -16.67 5.99
N PRO A 251 -17.78 -17.85 6.01
CA PRO A 251 -17.18 -19.04 6.59
C PRO A 251 -15.83 -19.37 5.95
N MET A 252 -14.78 -19.41 6.77
CA MET A 252 -13.45 -19.83 6.33
C MET A 252 -13.33 -21.36 6.36
N PRO A 253 -12.64 -21.97 5.39
CA PRO A 253 -12.42 -23.41 5.40
C PRO A 253 -11.39 -23.80 6.46
N ASP A 254 -11.69 -24.83 7.27
CA ASP A 254 -10.78 -25.31 8.33
C ASP A 254 -9.48 -25.92 7.78
N LYS A 255 -9.50 -26.39 6.52
CA LYS A 255 -8.36 -27.07 5.89
C LYS A 255 -8.35 -26.87 4.37
N PRO A 256 -7.16 -26.94 3.74
CA PRO A 256 -7.10 -26.88 2.30
C PRO A 256 -7.67 -28.18 1.69
N ASN A 257 -8.42 -28.06 0.60
CA ASN A 257 -9.07 -29.22 -0.02
C ASN A 257 -9.37 -28.98 -1.50
N LEU A 258 -9.41 -30.07 -2.27
CA LEU A 258 -9.91 -30.09 -3.64
C LEU A 258 -11.22 -30.89 -3.68
N TYR A 259 -12.31 -30.20 -4.01
CA TYR A 259 -13.65 -30.78 -4.05
C TYR A 259 -13.89 -31.52 -5.36
N ARG A 260 -15.01 -32.25 -5.43
CA ARG A 260 -15.40 -32.90 -6.68
C ARG A 260 -15.84 -31.83 -7.66
N ASN A 261 -15.38 -31.94 -8.89
CA ASN A 261 -15.79 -31.07 -9.96
C ASN A 261 -17.27 -31.32 -10.33
N TYR A 262 -17.95 -30.31 -10.85
CA TYR A 262 -19.29 -30.44 -11.39
C TYR A 262 -19.44 -29.65 -12.70
N PRO A 263 -20.13 -30.22 -13.71
CA PRO A 263 -20.61 -31.60 -13.75
C PRO A 263 -19.43 -32.61 -13.83
N ASN A 264 -19.65 -33.85 -13.39
CA ASN A 264 -18.72 -34.96 -13.59
C ASN A 264 -19.53 -36.26 -13.80
N PRO A 265 -19.57 -36.82 -15.03
CA PRO A 265 -18.82 -36.41 -16.23
C PRO A 265 -19.20 -35.03 -16.80
N PHE A 266 -18.34 -34.43 -17.60
CA PHE A 266 -18.57 -33.16 -18.30
C PHE A 266 -18.24 -33.28 -19.80
N ASN A 267 -18.80 -32.39 -20.63
CA ASN A 267 -18.57 -32.37 -22.08
C ASN A 267 -17.70 -31.18 -22.52
N ASP A 268 -18.13 -29.96 -22.19
CA ASP A 268 -17.37 -28.75 -22.55
C ASP A 268 -16.52 -28.24 -21.38
N THR A 269 -17.18 -27.87 -20.28
CA THR A 269 -16.53 -27.23 -19.13
C THR A 269 -16.98 -27.88 -17.83
N THR A 270 -16.07 -27.94 -16.87
CA THR A 270 -16.39 -28.27 -15.48
C THR A 270 -15.82 -27.24 -14.53
N THR A 271 -16.55 -26.96 -13.46
CA THR A 271 -16.10 -26.18 -12.32
C THR A 271 -15.47 -27.11 -11.29
N ILE A 272 -14.28 -26.76 -10.82
CA ILE A 272 -13.53 -27.50 -9.80
C ILE A 272 -13.41 -26.58 -8.57
N PRO A 273 -14.23 -26.79 -7.52
CA PRO A 273 -14.10 -26.02 -6.29
C PRO A 273 -12.88 -26.48 -5.49
N TYR A 274 -12.23 -25.54 -4.82
CA TYR A 274 -11.15 -25.80 -3.87
C TYR A 274 -11.25 -24.84 -2.69
N SER A 275 -10.59 -25.18 -1.59
CA SER A 275 -10.49 -24.32 -0.41
C SER A 275 -9.05 -24.13 0.00
N VAL A 276 -8.75 -22.94 0.48
CA VAL A 276 -7.45 -22.54 1.03
C VAL A 276 -7.71 -22.05 2.45
N SER A 277 -7.01 -22.58 3.46
CA SER A 277 -7.29 -22.25 4.88
C SER A 277 -6.31 -21.25 5.49
N TYR A 278 -5.20 -20.95 4.82
CA TYR A 278 -4.20 -19.94 5.19
C TYR A 278 -3.52 -19.44 3.90
N PRO A 279 -3.00 -18.19 3.86
CA PRO A 279 -2.35 -17.66 2.66
C PRO A 279 -1.20 -18.57 2.19
N ALA A 280 -1.22 -19.00 0.93
CA ALA A 280 -0.21 -19.93 0.39
C ALA A 280 -0.13 -19.91 -1.14
N GLN A 281 1.05 -20.26 -1.69
CA GLN A 281 1.19 -20.58 -3.12
C GLN A 281 0.42 -21.87 -3.45
N ILE A 282 -0.57 -21.75 -4.33
CA ILE A 282 -1.39 -22.87 -4.81
C ILE A 282 -0.97 -23.23 -6.23
N LYS A 283 -0.82 -24.53 -6.47
CA LYS A 283 -0.67 -25.06 -7.83
C LYS A 283 -1.73 -26.12 -8.09
N ILE A 284 -2.55 -25.92 -9.13
CA ILE A 284 -3.55 -26.91 -9.56
C ILE A 284 -3.21 -27.38 -10.96
N ASP A 285 -2.76 -28.62 -11.06
CA ASP A 285 -2.37 -29.25 -12.33
C ASP A 285 -3.43 -30.27 -12.76
N VAL A 286 -3.68 -30.36 -14.07
CA VAL A 286 -4.40 -31.48 -14.69
C VAL A 286 -3.41 -32.35 -15.45
N SER A 287 -3.54 -33.66 -15.30
CA SER A 287 -2.72 -34.66 -15.98
C SER A 287 -3.58 -35.82 -16.51
N THR A 288 -3.05 -36.59 -17.45
CA THR A 288 -3.66 -37.87 -17.86
C THR A 288 -3.48 -38.93 -16.76
N LEU A 289 -4.19 -40.07 -16.87
CA LEU A 289 -3.99 -41.22 -15.98
C LEU A 289 -2.57 -41.80 -16.01
N LEU A 290 -1.83 -41.58 -17.11
CA LEU A 290 -0.43 -41.99 -17.25
C LEU A 290 0.55 -41.00 -16.61
N GLY A 291 0.05 -39.92 -15.99
CA GLY A 291 0.86 -38.90 -15.34
C GLY A 291 1.41 -37.83 -16.30
N GLN A 292 1.01 -37.84 -17.57
CA GLN A 292 1.39 -36.77 -18.50
C GLN A 292 0.70 -35.47 -18.09
N HIS A 293 1.49 -34.44 -17.77
CA HIS A 293 0.97 -33.10 -17.49
C HIS A 293 0.25 -32.53 -18.72
N MET A 294 -0.95 -31.97 -18.50
CA MET A 294 -1.80 -31.43 -19.56
C MET A 294 -1.83 -29.91 -19.50
N VAL A 295 -2.15 -29.36 -18.33
CA VAL A 295 -2.30 -27.91 -18.12
C VAL A 295 -2.19 -27.58 -16.63
N THR A 296 -1.66 -26.40 -16.33
CA THR A 296 -1.71 -25.79 -15.00
C THR A 296 -2.84 -24.77 -14.98
N LEU A 297 -3.83 -24.96 -14.10
CA LEU A 297 -5.00 -24.08 -13.99
C LEU A 297 -4.79 -22.95 -12.99
N VAL A 298 -3.96 -23.18 -11.96
CA VAL A 298 -3.61 -22.21 -10.92
C VAL A 298 -2.11 -22.36 -10.62
N ASP A 299 -1.39 -21.25 -10.54
CA ASP A 299 0.02 -21.18 -10.11
C ASP A 299 0.36 -19.78 -9.53
N HIS A 300 -0.34 -19.38 -8.47
CA HIS A 300 -0.14 -18.10 -7.78
C HIS A 300 -0.49 -18.23 -6.29
N ALA A 301 -0.21 -17.17 -5.52
CA ALA A 301 -0.58 -17.09 -4.12
C ALA A 301 -2.09 -16.86 -3.99
N GLU A 302 -2.72 -17.60 -3.09
CA GLU A 302 -4.16 -17.50 -2.84
C GLU A 302 -4.43 -17.14 -1.39
N ILE A 303 -5.46 -16.32 -1.18
CA ILE A 303 -5.98 -16.02 0.16
C ILE A 303 -6.83 -17.17 0.70
N PRO A 304 -7.01 -17.23 2.04
CA PRO A 304 -7.96 -18.13 2.64
C PRO A 304 -9.38 -17.91 2.10
N GLY A 305 -10.07 -18.98 1.76
CA GLY A 305 -11.41 -18.90 1.20
C GLY A 305 -11.82 -20.14 0.42
N TYR A 306 -13.07 -20.10 -0.05
CA TYR A 306 -13.61 -21.04 -1.02
C TYR A 306 -13.48 -20.47 -2.42
N HIS A 307 -12.79 -21.19 -3.28
CA HIS A 307 -12.45 -20.78 -4.63
C HIS A 307 -13.00 -21.76 -5.64
N HIS A 308 -13.04 -21.35 -6.90
CA HIS A 308 -13.39 -22.23 -8.00
C HIS A 308 -12.61 -21.89 -9.26
N ILE A 309 -12.17 -22.93 -9.95
CA ILE A 309 -11.55 -22.82 -11.28
C ILE A 309 -12.39 -23.57 -12.29
N GLN A 310 -12.34 -23.13 -13.54
CA GLN A 310 -12.97 -23.84 -14.65
C GLN A 310 -11.92 -24.52 -15.51
N TRP A 311 -12.23 -25.73 -15.97
CA TRP A 311 -11.47 -26.40 -17.00
C TRP A 311 -12.37 -26.80 -18.16
N ASN A 312 -11.94 -26.46 -19.37
CA ASN A 312 -12.67 -26.64 -20.62
C ASN A 312 -12.18 -27.87 -21.43
N GLY A 313 -11.48 -28.80 -20.79
CA GLY A 313 -10.95 -29.98 -21.46
C GLY A 313 -9.82 -29.71 -22.45
N ARG A 314 -9.17 -28.52 -22.44
CA ARG A 314 -8.01 -28.22 -23.31
C ARG A 314 -6.69 -28.40 -22.57
N ASN A 315 -5.62 -28.71 -23.31
CA ASN A 315 -4.25 -28.74 -22.80
C ASN A 315 -3.63 -27.33 -22.80
N GLY A 316 -2.37 -27.21 -22.36
CA GLY A 316 -1.64 -25.94 -22.32
C GLY A 316 -1.44 -25.26 -23.68
N ASP A 317 -1.54 -25.99 -24.79
CA ASP A 317 -1.47 -25.47 -26.17
C ASP A 317 -2.83 -25.05 -26.72
N GLY A 318 -3.89 -25.13 -25.91
CA GLY A 318 -5.28 -24.86 -26.34
C GLY A 318 -5.90 -25.96 -27.19
N LEU A 319 -5.20 -27.09 -27.37
CA LEU A 319 -5.70 -28.24 -28.11
C LEU A 319 -6.70 -29.03 -27.26
N GLU A 320 -7.67 -29.59 -27.96
CA GLU A 320 -8.75 -30.35 -27.37
C GLU A 320 -8.29 -31.71 -26.86
N SER A 321 -8.64 -32.03 -25.62
CA SER A 321 -8.38 -33.36 -25.06
C SER A 321 -9.43 -34.37 -25.53
N SER A 322 -9.05 -35.64 -25.62
CA SER A 322 -9.95 -36.76 -25.93
C SER A 322 -10.91 -37.08 -24.78
N SER A 323 -12.05 -37.73 -25.06
CA SER A 323 -12.88 -38.34 -24.02
C SER A 323 -12.04 -39.29 -23.16
N GLY A 324 -12.17 -39.22 -21.84
CA GLY A 324 -11.34 -40.02 -20.95
C GLY A 324 -11.31 -39.54 -19.50
N ILE A 325 -10.50 -40.24 -18.71
CA ILE A 325 -10.28 -39.91 -17.30
C ILE A 325 -8.99 -39.11 -17.17
N TYR A 326 -9.09 -37.99 -16.45
CA TYR A 326 -7.98 -37.12 -16.09
C TYR A 326 -7.84 -37.04 -14.57
N LEU A 327 -6.67 -36.63 -14.11
CA LEU A 327 -6.38 -36.37 -12.70
C LEU A 327 -6.15 -34.88 -12.54
N VAL A 328 -6.88 -34.26 -11.60
CA VAL A 328 -6.58 -32.93 -11.12
C VAL A 328 -5.95 -33.03 -9.74
N GLN A 329 -4.85 -32.31 -9.52
CA GLN A 329 -4.11 -32.31 -8.27
C GLN A 329 -3.91 -30.89 -7.76
N MET A 330 -4.25 -30.66 -6.50
CA MET A 330 -3.93 -29.41 -5.79
C MET A 330 -2.67 -29.64 -4.95
N LYS A 331 -1.71 -28.74 -5.11
CA LYS A 331 -0.46 -28.68 -4.35
C LYS A 331 -0.36 -27.36 -3.59
N MET A 332 0.25 -27.42 -2.42
CA MET A 332 0.65 -26.26 -1.62
C MET A 332 2.14 -26.42 -1.30
N GLY A 333 2.97 -25.54 -1.87
CA GLY A 333 4.41 -25.75 -1.90
C GLY A 333 4.78 -27.09 -2.57
N SER A 334 5.61 -27.90 -1.90
CA SER A 334 6.01 -29.23 -2.40
C SER A 334 4.99 -30.35 -2.12
N ASN A 335 3.96 -30.09 -1.33
CA ASN A 335 3.04 -31.12 -0.85
C ASN A 335 1.79 -31.21 -1.73
N VAL A 336 1.43 -32.43 -2.14
CA VAL A 336 0.12 -32.71 -2.76
C VAL A 336 -0.93 -32.77 -1.65
N ILE A 337 -1.87 -31.83 -1.67
CA ILE A 337 -2.96 -31.76 -0.69
C ILE A 337 -4.07 -32.76 -1.05
N LYS A 338 -4.46 -32.79 -2.33
CA LYS A 338 -5.55 -33.66 -2.77
C LYS A 338 -5.47 -33.93 -4.27
N SER A 339 -5.96 -35.09 -4.68
CA SER A 339 -6.13 -35.48 -6.08
C SER A 339 -7.56 -35.95 -6.34
N ARG A 340 -8.13 -35.60 -7.49
CA ARG A 340 -9.47 -36.00 -7.92
C ARG A 340 -9.46 -36.45 -9.37
N LYS A 341 -10.40 -37.34 -9.71
CA LYS A 341 -10.62 -37.81 -11.08
C LYS A 341 -11.63 -36.90 -11.77
N LEU A 342 -11.34 -36.50 -13.00
CA LEU A 342 -12.24 -35.79 -13.91
C LEU A 342 -12.61 -36.75 -15.05
N CYS A 343 -13.89 -36.80 -15.43
CA CYS A 343 -14.37 -37.61 -16.56
C CYS A 343 -14.88 -36.69 -17.66
N LEU A 344 -14.16 -36.63 -18.79
CA LEU A 344 -14.51 -35.86 -19.97
C LEU A 344 -15.21 -36.78 -20.99
N ILE A 345 -16.36 -36.38 -21.49
CA ILE A 345 -17.15 -37.08 -22.52
C ILE A 345 -17.49 -36.10 -23.64
N LYS A 346 -16.88 -36.28 -24.80
CA LYS A 346 -17.23 -35.62 -26.06
C LYS A 346 -18.22 -36.42 -26.89
#